data_AF-A0A7V4GA30-F1
#
_entry.id   AF-A0A7V4GA30-F1
#
_cell.length_a   1.000
_cell.length_b   1.000
_cell.length_c   1.000
_cell.angle_alpha   90.00
_cell.angle_beta   90.00
_cell.angle_gamma   90.00
#
_symmetry.space_group_name_H-M   'P 1'
#
loop_
_entity.id
_entity.type
_entity.pdbx_description
1 polymer ?
#
loop_
_entity_poly.entity_id
_entity_poly.type
_entity_poly.pdbx_seq_one_letter_code
_entity_poly.pdbx_strand_id
1 'polypeptide(L)'
;MDEGESPRPSILKRLWQRWFSRRHLSHPDDLEREIQNIIDVCEEKGLISRQEGELIESIFEFKDTLVREIMVPRTEIVGVERHTPLDQVISLVLESGHSRFPVYEGTIDNVVGVLLAKDLLSFWQKPESERDLATVLRPAYFIPESKKISDLLRDLVERKTQIAVVIDEYGGTAGLITLEDILEEIVGEIYDEYDRLEPRLVPQEDGSVLVDARLDVEELMEFFDRPRPEGKFESVGGLLIHLLGRVPQVEDRVVLDGLELTVMAADARRAKQVRVRLLMPS
;
A
#
# COMPACT_ATOMS: atom_id res chain seq x y z
N MET A 1 -54.43 -34.13 -44.62
CA MET A 1 -53.84 -34.48 -43.31
C MET A 1 -52.36 -34.30 -43.50
N ASP A 2 -51.88 -33.12 -43.14
CA ASP A 2 -50.52 -32.66 -43.43
C ASP A 2 -49.55 -33.09 -42.33
N GLU A 3 -48.38 -33.58 -42.76
CA GLU A 3 -47.24 -33.93 -41.92
C GLU A 3 -46.50 -32.66 -41.49
N GLY A 4 -46.20 -32.55 -40.19
CA GLY A 4 -45.34 -31.51 -39.63
C GLY A 4 -44.06 -32.12 -39.06
N GLU A 5 -42.99 -32.11 -39.85
CA GLU A 5 -41.62 -32.43 -39.45
C GLU A 5 -41.16 -31.53 -38.29
N SER A 6 -40.60 -32.14 -37.25
CA SER A 6 -39.94 -31.45 -36.15
C SER A 6 -38.49 -31.10 -36.55
N PRO A 7 -38.03 -29.84 -36.36
CA PRO A 7 -36.77 -29.40 -36.94
C PRO A 7 -35.55 -29.97 -36.21
N ARG A 8 -34.58 -30.44 -36.99
CA ARG A 8 -33.26 -30.88 -36.51
C ARG A 8 -32.53 -29.73 -35.81
N PRO A 9 -31.82 -29.98 -34.68
CA PRO A 9 -31.17 -28.92 -33.93
C PRO A 9 -30.05 -28.26 -34.76
N SER A 10 -30.08 -26.93 -34.76
CA SER A 10 -29.17 -26.04 -35.48
C SER A 10 -27.70 -26.34 -35.19
N ILE A 11 -26.89 -26.31 -36.25
CA ILE A 11 -25.42 -26.46 -36.24
C ILE A 11 -24.77 -25.47 -35.27
N LEU A 12 -25.39 -24.30 -35.06
CA LEU A 12 -24.97 -23.30 -34.08
C LEU A 12 -25.07 -23.80 -32.64
N LYS A 13 -26.05 -24.65 -32.30
CA LYS A 13 -26.21 -25.23 -30.95
C LYS A 13 -25.13 -26.27 -30.64
N ARG A 14 -24.72 -27.05 -31.66
CA ARG A 14 -23.59 -28.00 -31.58
C ARG A 14 -22.25 -27.27 -31.54
N LEU A 15 -22.10 -26.14 -32.24
CA LEU A 15 -20.91 -25.30 -32.18
C LEU A 15 -20.80 -24.54 -30.85
N TRP A 16 -21.92 -24.05 -30.29
CA TRP A 16 -21.98 -23.46 -28.95
C TRP A 16 -21.62 -24.48 -27.86
N GLN A 17 -22.17 -25.71 -27.93
CA GLN A 17 -21.80 -26.77 -27.00
C GLN A 17 -20.34 -27.21 -27.13
N ARG A 18 -19.74 -27.14 -28.33
CA ARG A 18 -18.31 -27.45 -28.54
C ARG A 18 -17.38 -26.30 -28.16
N TRP A 19 -17.84 -25.06 -28.21
CA TRP A 19 -17.08 -23.88 -27.76
C TRP A 19 -17.09 -23.76 -26.22
N PHE A 20 -18.18 -24.16 -25.57
CA PHE A 20 -18.27 -24.28 -24.10
C PHE A 20 -17.58 -25.53 -23.52
N SER A 21 -17.13 -26.47 -24.36
CA SER A 21 -16.51 -27.73 -23.91
C SER A 21 -15.02 -27.74 -24.22
N ARG A 22 -14.22 -26.93 -23.52
CA ARG A 22 -12.80 -27.18 -23.25
C ARG A 22 -12.29 -26.24 -22.14
N ARG A 23 -11.93 -26.88 -21.00
CA ARG A 23 -11.47 -26.35 -19.71
C ARG A 23 -12.54 -25.61 -18.88
N HIS A 24 -13.26 -26.40 -18.09
CA HIS A 24 -13.79 -25.92 -16.81
C HIS A 24 -12.63 -25.39 -15.96
N LEU A 25 -12.52 -24.07 -15.82
CA LEU A 25 -11.97 -23.44 -14.62
C LEU A 25 -13.15 -23.40 -13.65
N SER A 26 -13.13 -24.22 -12.61
CA SER A 26 -14.33 -24.50 -11.83
C SER A 26 -14.54 -23.51 -10.69
N HIS A 27 -13.52 -22.78 -10.25
CA HIS A 27 -13.61 -21.78 -9.19
C HIS A 27 -12.67 -20.59 -9.46
N PRO A 28 -13.04 -19.35 -9.06
CA PRO A 28 -12.14 -18.18 -9.09
C PRO A 28 -10.79 -18.46 -8.42
N ASP A 29 -10.81 -19.18 -7.29
CA ASP A 29 -9.63 -19.58 -6.54
C ASP A 29 -8.70 -20.52 -7.33
N ASP A 30 -9.21 -21.28 -8.31
CA ASP A 30 -8.38 -22.11 -9.20
C ASP A 30 -7.62 -21.22 -10.20
N LEU A 31 -8.21 -20.12 -10.64
CA LEU A 31 -7.59 -19.17 -11.57
C LEU A 31 -6.50 -18.34 -10.88
N GLU A 32 -6.76 -17.84 -9.67
CA GLU A 32 -5.77 -17.10 -8.88
C GLU A 32 -4.53 -17.96 -8.62
N ARG A 33 -4.73 -19.22 -8.20
CA ARG A 33 -3.63 -20.17 -8.04
C ARG A 33 -2.90 -20.47 -9.35
N GLU A 34 -3.60 -20.60 -10.48
CA GLU A 34 -2.94 -20.82 -11.78
C GLU A 34 -2.10 -19.60 -12.19
N ILE A 35 -2.57 -18.37 -11.92
CA ILE A 35 -1.84 -17.14 -12.19
C ILE A 35 -0.63 -16.99 -11.25
N GLN A 36 -0.77 -17.29 -9.96
CA GLN A 36 0.34 -17.29 -9.01
C GLN A 36 1.49 -18.18 -9.47
N ASN A 37 1.17 -19.43 -9.86
CA ASN A 37 2.17 -20.35 -10.38
C ASN A 37 2.87 -19.82 -11.64
N ILE A 38 2.19 -19.00 -12.46
CA ILE A 38 2.79 -18.38 -13.65
C ILE A 38 3.74 -17.24 -13.24
N ILE A 39 3.37 -16.44 -12.24
CA ILE A 39 4.21 -15.37 -11.69
C ILE A 39 5.50 -15.97 -11.13
N ASP A 40 5.38 -16.97 -10.25
CA ASP A 40 6.53 -17.66 -9.64
C ASP A 40 7.50 -18.21 -10.70
N VAL A 41 6.98 -18.87 -11.74
CA VAL A 41 7.79 -19.39 -12.85
C VAL A 41 8.44 -18.27 -13.67
N CYS A 42 7.78 -17.13 -13.83
CA CYS A 42 8.35 -15.98 -14.54
C CYS A 42 9.47 -15.32 -13.71
N GLU A 43 9.33 -15.26 -12.39
CA GLU A 43 10.37 -14.77 -11.47
C GLU A 43 11.58 -15.68 -11.43
N GLU A 44 11.38 -17.00 -11.27
CA GLU A 44 12.45 -18.01 -11.29
C GLU A 44 13.26 -17.96 -12.60
N LYS A 45 12.60 -17.63 -13.71
CA LYS A 45 13.22 -17.50 -15.03
C LYS A 45 13.78 -16.10 -15.31
N GLY A 46 13.65 -15.16 -14.38
CA GLY A 46 14.08 -13.77 -14.54
C GLY A 46 13.38 -13.01 -15.66
N LEU A 47 12.15 -13.41 -16.03
CA LEU A 47 11.33 -12.73 -17.04
C LEU A 47 10.61 -11.51 -16.46
N ILE A 48 10.31 -11.56 -15.17
CA ILE A 48 9.79 -10.45 -14.37
C ILE A 48 10.59 -10.39 -13.06
N SER A 49 10.67 -9.21 -12.48
CA SER A 49 11.20 -9.01 -11.14
C SER A 49 10.17 -9.36 -10.07
N ARG A 50 10.62 -9.69 -8.86
CA ARG A 50 9.75 -9.90 -7.68
C ARG A 50 8.79 -8.75 -7.43
N GLN A 51 9.22 -7.51 -7.69
CA GLN A 51 8.39 -6.32 -7.53
C GLN A 51 7.23 -6.28 -8.54
N GLU A 52 7.49 -6.74 -9.77
CA GLU A 52 6.44 -6.84 -10.78
C GLU A 52 5.46 -7.98 -10.47
N GLY A 53 5.92 -9.07 -9.83
CA GLY A 53 5.06 -10.12 -9.30
C GLY A 53 4.17 -9.64 -8.16
N GLU A 54 4.75 -8.98 -7.15
CA GLU A 54 4.03 -8.39 -6.01
C GLU A 54 2.94 -7.42 -6.48
N LEU A 55 3.22 -6.55 -7.46
CA LEU A 55 2.22 -5.65 -8.04
C LEU A 55 1.05 -6.40 -8.69
N ILE A 56 1.32 -7.52 -9.36
CA ILE A 56 0.27 -8.33 -9.99
C ILE A 56 -0.58 -9.01 -8.92
N GLU A 57 0.02 -9.52 -7.85
CA GLU A 57 -0.69 -10.10 -6.70
C GLU A 57 -1.61 -9.07 -6.03
N SER A 58 -1.10 -7.87 -5.74
CA SER A 58 -1.86 -6.76 -5.15
C SER A 58 -3.11 -6.42 -5.97
N ILE A 59 -3.08 -6.53 -7.30
CA ILE A 59 -4.26 -6.29 -8.15
C ILE A 59 -5.39 -7.31 -7.89
N PHE A 60 -5.05 -8.56 -7.55
CA PHE A 60 -6.06 -9.57 -7.22
C PHE A 60 -6.69 -9.27 -5.85
N GLU A 61 -5.88 -8.98 -4.83
CA GLU A 61 -6.37 -8.61 -3.50
C GLU A 61 -7.20 -7.32 -3.53
N PHE A 62 -6.74 -6.32 -4.30
CA PHE A 62 -7.40 -5.05 -4.51
C PHE A 62 -8.86 -5.19 -4.97
N LYS A 63 -9.16 -6.21 -5.78
CA LYS A 63 -10.49 -6.44 -6.33
C LYS A 63 -11.51 -6.73 -5.23
N ASP A 64 -11.11 -7.44 -4.18
CA ASP A 64 -11.99 -7.93 -3.12
C ASP A 64 -11.85 -7.19 -1.79
N THR A 65 -10.80 -6.38 -1.64
CA THR A 65 -10.56 -5.51 -0.48
C THR A 65 -11.71 -4.52 -0.27
N LEU A 66 -12.12 -4.37 0.98
CA LEU A 66 -13.20 -3.49 1.41
C LEU A 66 -12.65 -2.17 1.93
N VAL A 67 -13.42 -1.09 1.76
CA VAL A 67 -13.05 0.25 2.24
C VAL A 67 -12.67 0.26 3.72
N ARG A 68 -13.42 -0.45 4.57
CA ARG A 68 -13.15 -0.50 6.02
C ARG A 68 -11.76 -1.02 6.38
N GLU A 69 -11.12 -1.77 5.48
CA GLU A 69 -9.83 -2.42 5.73
C GLU A 69 -8.67 -1.43 5.58
N ILE A 70 -8.86 -0.35 4.80
CA ILE A 70 -7.80 0.59 4.42
C ILE A 70 -8.15 2.07 4.67
N MET A 71 -9.39 2.36 5.12
CA MET A 71 -9.79 3.72 5.43
C MET A 71 -9.01 4.29 6.63
N VAL A 72 -8.82 5.61 6.64
CA VAL A 72 -8.40 6.35 7.83
C VAL A 72 -9.53 6.27 8.86
N PRO A 73 -9.30 5.67 10.04
CA PRO A 73 -10.33 5.53 11.06
C PRO A 73 -10.81 6.88 11.57
N ARG A 74 -12.08 6.98 11.99
CA ARG A 74 -12.69 8.18 12.57
C ARG A 74 -11.80 8.92 13.56
N THR A 75 -11.10 8.19 14.43
CA THR A 75 -10.27 8.75 15.50
C THR A 75 -9.01 9.44 15.00
N GLU A 76 -8.61 9.17 13.77
CA GLU A 76 -7.40 9.70 13.13
C GLU A 76 -7.73 10.79 12.10
N ILE A 77 -9.02 11.06 11.86
CA ILE A 77 -9.44 12.10 10.92
C ILE A 77 -9.04 13.48 11.45
N VAL A 78 -8.20 14.16 10.68
CA VAL A 78 -7.97 15.60 10.81
C VAL A 78 -9.06 16.36 10.06
N GLY A 79 -10.04 16.89 10.79
CA GLY A 79 -11.16 17.66 10.23
C GLY A 79 -11.16 19.12 10.66
N VAL A 80 -11.93 19.95 9.96
CA VAL A 80 -12.13 21.37 10.29
C VAL A 80 -13.56 21.56 10.80
N GLU A 81 -13.72 22.13 12.00
CA GLU A 81 -15.04 22.54 12.48
C GLU A 81 -15.48 23.82 11.73
N ARG A 82 -16.72 23.84 11.25
CA ARG A 82 -17.28 24.88 10.36
C ARG A 82 -17.07 26.32 10.82
N HIS A 83 -17.15 26.57 12.12
CA HIS A 83 -17.09 27.89 12.73
C HIS A 83 -15.68 28.23 13.26
N THR A 84 -14.69 27.38 12.95
CA THR A 84 -13.28 27.64 13.29
C THR A 84 -12.79 28.90 12.56
N PRO A 85 -12.18 29.86 13.28
CA PRO A 85 -11.55 31.03 12.66
C PRO A 85 -10.52 30.64 11.58
N LEU A 86 -10.51 31.38 10.48
CA LEU A 86 -9.71 31.03 9.29
C LEU A 86 -8.21 30.92 9.57
N ASP A 87 -7.68 31.76 10.45
CA ASP A 87 -6.28 31.74 10.89
C ASP A 87 -5.90 30.41 11.57
N GLN A 88 -6.80 29.87 12.40
CA GLN A 88 -6.63 28.55 13.02
C GLN A 88 -6.74 27.44 11.99
N VAL A 89 -7.65 27.55 11.02
CA VAL A 89 -7.73 26.60 9.90
C VAL A 89 -6.44 26.58 9.09
N ILE A 90 -5.89 27.74 8.74
CA ILE A 90 -4.61 27.83 8.01
C ILE A 90 -3.48 27.19 8.82
N SER A 91 -3.44 27.43 10.14
CA SER A 91 -2.45 26.82 11.03
C SER A 91 -2.56 25.29 11.02
N LEU A 92 -3.77 24.75 11.13
CA LEU A 92 -4.03 23.30 11.03
C LEU A 92 -3.58 22.72 9.68
N VAL A 93 -3.85 23.42 8.57
CA VAL A 93 -3.41 22.98 7.23
C VAL A 93 -1.88 22.90 7.15
N LEU A 94 -1.18 23.90 7.69
CA LEU A 94 0.28 23.94 7.68
C LEU A 94 0.91 22.87 8.59
N GLU A 95 0.31 22.60 9.75
CA GLU A 95 0.79 21.61 10.71
C GLU A 95 0.57 20.18 10.24
N SER A 96 -0.60 19.88 9.67
CA SER A 96 -0.95 18.52 9.22
C SER A 96 -0.37 18.17 7.84
N GLY A 97 -0.16 19.16 6.98
CA GLY A 97 0.35 18.95 5.61
C GLY A 97 -0.66 18.29 4.65
N HIS A 98 -1.90 18.04 5.07
CA HIS A 98 -2.90 17.43 4.19
C HIS A 98 -3.44 18.41 3.14
N SER A 99 -3.85 17.87 2.00
CA SER A 99 -4.41 18.67 0.89
C SER A 99 -5.94 18.86 0.99
N ARG A 100 -6.64 17.98 1.71
CA ARG A 100 -8.10 17.92 1.79
C ARG A 100 -8.53 17.64 3.22
N PHE A 101 -9.56 18.33 3.67
CA PHE A 101 -10.08 18.24 5.03
C PHE A 101 -11.59 18.08 4.99
N PRO A 102 -12.17 17.07 5.67
CA PRO A 102 -13.60 17.07 5.93
C PRO A 102 -13.95 18.25 6.83
N VAL A 103 -14.99 18.99 6.45
CA VAL A 103 -15.54 20.08 7.25
C VAL A 103 -16.80 19.60 7.91
N TYR A 104 -16.87 19.69 9.23
CA TYR A 104 -17.98 19.19 10.03
C TYR A 104 -18.58 20.29 10.90
N GLU A 105 -19.82 20.08 11.35
CA GLU A 105 -20.51 21.01 12.24
C GLU A 105 -20.91 20.31 13.54
N GLY A 106 -20.36 20.80 14.66
CA GLY A 106 -20.54 20.21 15.99
C GLY A 106 -19.72 18.93 16.22
N THR A 107 -20.00 17.86 15.49
CA THR A 107 -19.29 16.58 15.62
C THR A 107 -18.86 16.04 14.26
N ILE A 108 -17.82 15.19 14.24
CA ILE A 108 -17.29 14.58 13.01
C ILE A 108 -18.31 13.69 12.28
N ASP A 109 -19.39 13.28 12.96
CA ASP A 109 -20.51 12.54 12.35
C ASP A 109 -21.35 13.42 11.40
N ASN A 110 -21.25 14.74 11.52
CA ASN A 110 -21.99 15.70 10.72
C ASN A 110 -21.04 16.44 9.76
N VAL A 111 -20.50 15.72 8.78
CA VAL A 111 -19.68 16.31 7.72
C VAL A 111 -20.56 17.08 6.74
N VAL A 112 -20.32 18.39 6.63
CA VAL A 112 -21.08 19.32 5.78
C VAL A 112 -20.41 19.54 4.42
N GLY A 113 -19.14 19.19 4.27
CA GLY A 113 -18.42 19.32 3.01
C GLY A 113 -16.94 18.96 3.12
N VAL A 114 -16.19 19.27 2.08
CA VAL A 114 -14.74 19.10 2.01
C VAL A 114 -14.07 20.41 1.63
N LEU A 115 -13.06 20.79 2.39
CA LEU A 115 -12.17 21.91 2.10
C LEU A 115 -10.92 21.40 1.40
N LEU A 116 -10.53 22.05 0.30
CA LEU A 116 -9.21 21.87 -0.30
C LEU A 116 -8.29 22.97 0.23
N ALA A 117 -7.13 22.60 0.75
CA ALA A 117 -6.14 23.55 1.29
C ALA A 117 -5.83 24.70 0.31
N LYS A 118 -5.65 24.36 -0.97
CA LYS A 118 -5.35 25.34 -2.03
C LYS A 118 -6.47 26.36 -2.24
N ASP A 119 -7.73 26.02 -1.93
CA ASP A 119 -8.86 26.93 -2.15
C ASP A 119 -8.86 28.06 -1.10
N LEU A 120 -8.13 27.92 0.01
CA LEU A 120 -7.86 28.99 0.98
C LEU A 120 -7.08 30.17 0.35
N LEU A 121 -6.32 29.93 -0.72
CA LEU A 121 -5.61 30.99 -1.44
C LEU A 121 -6.57 32.04 -2.03
N SER A 122 -7.83 31.67 -2.27
CA SER A 122 -8.87 32.60 -2.74
C SER A 122 -9.21 33.71 -1.73
N PHE A 123 -8.84 33.53 -0.46
CA PHE A 123 -9.04 34.53 0.60
C PHE A 123 -7.86 35.48 0.79
N TRP A 124 -6.71 35.23 0.16
CA TRP A 124 -5.46 35.97 0.39
C TRP A 124 -5.60 37.49 0.24
N GLN A 125 -6.36 37.95 -0.77
CA GLN A 125 -6.58 39.38 -1.05
C GLN A 125 -7.95 39.89 -0.55
N LYS A 126 -8.75 39.05 0.10
CA LYS A 126 -10.08 39.44 0.56
C LYS A 126 -10.02 40.07 1.94
N PRO A 127 -10.86 41.09 2.23
CA PRO A 127 -11.05 41.60 3.58
C PRO A 127 -11.65 40.50 4.46
N GLU A 128 -11.36 40.54 5.76
CA GLU A 128 -11.77 39.52 6.73
C GLU A 128 -13.28 39.24 6.72
N SER A 129 -14.10 40.28 6.54
CA SER A 129 -15.56 40.18 6.43
C SER A 129 -16.07 39.35 5.24
N GLU A 130 -15.22 39.07 4.25
CA GLU A 130 -15.55 38.29 3.05
C GLU A 130 -14.89 36.90 3.04
N ARG A 131 -14.21 36.54 4.13
CA ARG A 131 -13.50 35.26 4.28
C ARG A 131 -14.43 34.23 4.93
N ASP A 132 -15.32 33.68 4.13
CA ASP A 132 -16.24 32.63 4.56
C ASP A 132 -15.85 31.28 3.93
N LEU A 133 -15.49 30.30 4.78
CA LEU A 133 -15.17 28.94 4.36
C LEU A 133 -16.30 28.29 3.56
N ALA A 134 -17.56 28.61 3.85
CA ALA A 134 -18.71 28.05 3.13
C ALA A 134 -18.68 28.33 1.62
N THR A 135 -18.00 29.39 1.20
CA THR A 135 -17.87 29.78 -0.22
C THR A 135 -16.93 28.89 -1.02
N VAL A 136 -16.06 28.12 -0.34
CA VAL A 136 -15.07 27.23 -0.98
C VAL A 136 -15.30 25.75 -0.66
N LEU A 137 -16.33 25.43 0.11
CA LEU A 137 -16.67 24.03 0.41
C LEU A 137 -17.16 23.30 -0.82
N ARG A 138 -16.67 22.09 -0.99
CA ARG A 138 -17.15 21.14 -2.00
C ARG A 138 -18.07 20.11 -1.35
N PRO A 139 -19.06 19.57 -2.09
CA PRO A 139 -19.91 18.50 -1.58
C PRO A 139 -19.07 17.29 -1.17
N ALA A 140 -19.32 16.76 0.03
CA ALA A 140 -18.73 15.50 0.47
C ALA A 140 -19.38 14.32 -0.28
N TYR A 141 -18.57 13.33 -0.62
CA TYR A 141 -19.05 12.08 -1.22
C TYR A 141 -19.07 11.00 -0.14
N PHE A 142 -20.25 10.44 0.14
CA PHE A 142 -20.46 9.46 1.20
C PHE A 142 -20.59 8.05 0.62
N ILE A 143 -19.94 7.09 1.27
CA ILE A 143 -19.93 5.68 0.87
C ILE A 143 -19.97 4.75 2.09
N PRO A 144 -20.58 3.56 1.99
CA PRO A 144 -20.60 2.61 3.09
C PRO A 144 -19.23 1.92 3.25
N GLU A 145 -18.88 1.57 4.48
CA GLU A 145 -17.64 0.87 4.83
C GLU A 145 -17.49 -0.51 4.16
N SER A 146 -18.60 -1.12 3.75
CA SER A 146 -18.66 -2.43 3.07
C SER A 146 -18.45 -2.34 1.56
N LYS A 147 -18.17 -1.17 1.00
CA LYS A 147 -17.92 -1.00 -0.43
C LYS A 147 -16.55 -1.55 -0.80
N LYS A 148 -16.43 -2.13 -2.00
CA LYS A 148 -15.13 -2.56 -2.55
C LYS A 148 -14.31 -1.36 -3.04
N ILE A 149 -13.01 -1.39 -2.78
CA ILE A 149 -12.11 -0.29 -3.18
C ILE A 149 -11.98 -0.18 -4.71
N SER A 150 -12.13 -1.29 -5.43
CA SER A 150 -12.17 -1.33 -6.90
C SER A 150 -13.36 -0.58 -7.49
N ASP A 151 -14.54 -0.68 -6.87
CA ASP A 151 -15.72 0.11 -7.26
C ASP A 151 -15.58 1.57 -6.83
N LEU A 152 -15.00 1.82 -5.65
CA LEU A 152 -14.77 3.18 -5.16
C LEU A 152 -13.77 3.94 -6.05
N LEU A 153 -12.70 3.31 -6.52
CA LEU A 153 -11.73 3.89 -7.45
C LEU A 153 -12.43 4.45 -8.69
N ARG A 154 -13.33 3.66 -9.28
CA ARG A 154 -14.12 4.08 -10.44
C ARG A 154 -14.99 5.30 -10.12
N ASP A 155 -15.68 5.27 -8.99
CA ASP A 155 -16.54 6.38 -8.57
C ASP A 155 -15.76 7.67 -8.34
N LEU A 156 -14.58 7.60 -7.70
CA LEU A 156 -13.71 8.76 -7.48
C LEU A 156 -13.24 9.37 -8.81
N VAL A 157 -12.82 8.53 -9.77
CA VAL A 157 -12.40 8.96 -11.11
C VAL A 157 -13.56 9.62 -11.87
N GLU A 158 -14.73 8.98 -11.91
CA GLU A 158 -15.91 9.49 -12.62
C GLU A 158 -16.42 10.81 -12.01
N ARG A 159 -16.41 10.92 -10.68
CA ARG A 159 -16.85 12.12 -9.94
C ARG A 159 -15.79 13.21 -9.90
N LYS A 160 -14.55 12.93 -10.32
CA LYS A 160 -13.39 13.84 -10.22
C LYS A 160 -13.18 14.34 -8.80
N THR A 161 -13.35 13.45 -7.83
CA THR A 161 -13.02 13.68 -6.42
C THR A 161 -11.96 12.68 -5.98
N GLN A 162 -11.16 13.05 -4.98
CA GLN A 162 -10.02 12.24 -4.50
C GLN A 162 -10.19 11.87 -3.02
N ILE A 163 -11.39 12.06 -2.48
CA ILE A 163 -11.70 11.85 -1.07
C ILE A 163 -13.18 11.49 -0.93
N ALA A 164 -13.46 10.54 -0.06
CA ALA A 164 -14.80 10.12 0.33
C ALA A 164 -14.88 9.95 1.85
N VAL A 165 -16.05 10.25 2.40
CA VAL A 165 -16.38 10.03 3.81
C VAL A 165 -17.03 8.67 3.92
N VAL A 166 -16.51 7.83 4.82
CA VAL A 166 -17.01 6.48 5.04
C VAL A 166 -18.06 6.52 6.15
N ILE A 167 -19.23 5.95 5.89
CA ILE A 167 -20.34 5.87 6.85
C ILE A 167 -20.52 4.46 7.40
N ASP A 168 -20.85 4.38 8.68
CA ASP A 168 -21.24 3.14 9.35
C ASP A 168 -22.73 2.80 9.12
N GLU A 169 -23.17 1.67 9.68
CA GLU A 169 -24.56 1.20 9.58
C GLU A 169 -25.58 2.09 10.30
N TYR A 170 -25.13 2.93 11.23
CA TYR A 170 -25.95 3.86 12.01
C TYR A 170 -25.98 5.26 11.39
N GLY A 171 -25.26 5.48 10.29
CA GLY A 171 -25.15 6.76 9.60
C GLY A 171 -24.13 7.71 10.21
N GLY A 172 -23.30 7.24 11.15
CA GLY A 172 -22.15 7.98 11.67
C GLY A 172 -20.95 7.93 10.74
N THR A 173 -19.97 8.79 10.98
CA THR A 173 -18.71 8.76 10.23
C THR A 173 -17.85 7.63 10.79
N ALA A 174 -17.63 6.59 9.98
CA ALA A 174 -16.73 5.48 10.30
C ALA A 174 -15.26 5.85 10.03
N GLY A 175 -15.02 6.66 8.99
CA GLY A 175 -13.68 6.96 8.51
C GLY A 175 -13.66 7.90 7.31
N LEU A 176 -12.47 8.02 6.74
CA LEU A 176 -12.20 8.76 5.51
C LEU A 176 -11.33 7.89 4.60
N ILE A 177 -11.52 7.99 3.30
CA ILE A 177 -10.65 7.32 2.33
C ILE A 177 -10.34 8.23 1.15
N THR A 178 -9.12 8.16 0.67
CA THR A 178 -8.61 8.99 -0.42
C THR A 178 -8.28 8.15 -1.66
N LEU A 179 -8.06 8.82 -2.80
CA LEU A 179 -7.59 8.13 -4.00
C LEU A 179 -6.17 7.57 -3.77
N GLU A 180 -5.37 8.31 -3.00
CA GLU A 180 -4.02 7.97 -2.63
C GLU A 180 -3.97 6.65 -1.85
N ASP A 181 -4.82 6.46 -0.83
CA ASP A 181 -4.93 5.20 -0.06
C ASP A 181 -5.30 4.00 -0.96
N ILE A 182 -6.21 4.20 -1.91
CA ILE A 182 -6.63 3.16 -2.86
C ILE A 182 -5.51 2.77 -3.82
N LEU A 183 -4.69 3.73 -4.24
CA LEU A 183 -3.55 3.46 -5.11
C LEU A 183 -2.41 2.78 -4.36
N GLU A 184 -2.22 3.10 -3.09
CA GLU A 184 -1.24 2.45 -2.21
C GLU A 184 -1.51 0.95 -2.07
N GLU A 185 -2.75 0.50 -2.03
CA GLU A 185 -3.06 -0.95 -2.03
C GLU A 185 -2.62 -1.67 -3.30
N ILE A 186 -2.60 -0.98 -4.45
CA ILE A 186 -2.15 -1.59 -5.70
C ILE A 186 -0.62 -1.52 -5.78
N VAL A 187 -0.07 -0.34 -5.54
CA VAL A 187 1.34 -0.02 -5.81
C VAL A 187 2.25 -0.43 -4.64
N GLY A 188 1.68 -0.65 -3.46
CA GLY A 188 2.39 -0.63 -2.18
C GLY A 188 2.73 0.79 -1.75
N GLU A 189 3.37 0.94 -0.58
CA GLU A 189 4.15 2.16 -0.33
C GLU A 189 5.08 2.32 -1.53
N ILE A 190 5.00 3.47 -2.21
CA ILE A 190 5.85 3.76 -3.36
C ILE A 190 7.28 3.67 -2.87
N TYR A 191 7.89 2.49 -3.00
CA TYR A 191 9.31 2.30 -2.90
C TYR A 191 9.87 3.18 -3.99
N ASP A 192 10.41 4.30 -3.54
CA ASP A 192 10.84 5.40 -4.38
C ASP A 192 11.71 4.84 -5.52
N GLU A 193 11.68 5.44 -6.70
CA GLU A 193 12.62 5.06 -7.77
C GLU A 193 14.09 5.20 -7.30
N TYR A 194 14.31 5.92 -6.19
CA TYR A 194 15.57 6.02 -5.45
C TYR A 194 15.93 4.81 -4.56
N ASP A 195 15.00 3.92 -4.20
CA ASP A 195 15.33 2.66 -3.49
C ASP A 195 16.03 1.64 -4.38
N ARG A 196 16.05 1.86 -5.70
CA ARG A 196 16.91 1.14 -6.65
C ARG A 196 18.28 1.81 -6.84
N LEU A 197 18.51 3.00 -6.29
CA LEU A 197 19.75 3.78 -6.50
C LEU A 197 20.66 3.84 -5.28
N GLU A 198 20.17 3.61 -4.06
CA GLU A 198 21.06 3.40 -2.91
C GLU A 198 21.55 1.95 -2.90
N PRO A 199 22.87 1.71 -3.00
CA PRO A 199 23.41 0.37 -2.83
C PRO A 199 22.96 -0.15 -1.46
N ARG A 200 22.25 -1.28 -1.42
CA ARG A 200 21.90 -1.96 -0.16
C ARG A 200 23.12 -2.43 0.62
N LEU A 201 24.29 -2.29 0.01
CA LEU A 201 25.62 -2.56 0.53
C LEU A 201 26.55 -1.41 0.10
N VAL A 202 26.98 -0.60 1.06
CA VAL A 202 27.87 0.56 0.84
C VAL A 202 29.19 0.36 1.58
N PRO A 203 30.30 0.06 0.88
CA PRO A 203 31.63 0.05 1.48
C PRO A 203 31.96 1.42 2.09
N GLN A 204 32.53 1.41 3.28
CA GLN A 204 32.94 2.60 4.03
C GLN A 204 34.46 2.77 3.95
N GLU A 205 34.94 4.00 4.14
CA GLU A 205 36.37 4.31 4.12
C GLU A 205 37.18 3.57 5.21
N ASP A 206 36.52 3.17 6.31
CA ASP A 206 37.13 2.43 7.42
C ASP A 206 37.21 0.91 7.19
N GLY A 207 36.86 0.45 5.98
CA GLY A 207 36.84 -0.98 5.61
C GLY A 207 35.64 -1.75 6.17
N SER A 208 34.71 -1.09 6.86
CA SER A 208 33.40 -1.66 7.14
C SER A 208 32.46 -1.49 5.96
N VAL A 209 31.32 -2.17 6.02
CA VAL A 209 30.28 -2.11 5.01
C VAL A 209 28.97 -1.78 5.70
N LEU A 210 28.29 -0.75 5.24
CA LEU A 210 26.95 -0.41 5.71
C LEU A 210 25.92 -1.14 4.85
N VAL A 211 25.01 -1.85 5.50
CA VAL A 211 24.09 -2.79 4.87
C VAL A 211 22.66 -2.47 5.29
N ASP A 212 21.73 -2.43 4.35
CA ASP A 212 20.30 -2.43 4.64
C ASP A 212 19.91 -3.80 5.20
N ALA A 213 19.19 -3.83 6.33
CA ALA A 213 18.79 -5.09 6.98
C ALA A 213 17.89 -5.99 6.10
N ARG A 214 17.34 -5.47 4.99
CA ARG A 214 16.58 -6.22 3.99
C ARG A 214 17.44 -6.91 2.94
N LEU A 215 18.75 -6.64 2.89
CA LEU A 215 19.69 -7.33 1.99
C LEU A 215 19.56 -8.85 2.19
N ASP A 216 19.60 -9.62 1.09
CA ASP A 216 19.61 -11.08 1.17
C ASP A 216 20.88 -11.54 1.89
N VAL A 217 20.76 -12.53 2.76
CA VAL A 217 21.93 -13.10 3.44
C VAL A 217 22.90 -13.71 2.44
N GLU A 218 22.42 -14.29 1.34
CA GLU A 218 23.29 -14.83 0.28
C GLU A 218 24.19 -13.74 -0.28
N GLU A 219 23.59 -12.60 -0.65
CA GLU A 219 24.31 -11.47 -1.23
C GLU A 219 25.34 -10.88 -0.25
N LEU A 220 24.97 -10.77 1.03
CA LEU A 220 25.92 -10.35 2.08
C LEU A 220 27.11 -11.31 2.17
N MET A 221 26.83 -12.61 2.22
CA MET A 221 27.87 -13.63 2.44
C MET A 221 28.76 -13.80 1.21
N GLU A 222 28.20 -13.70 0.00
CA GLU A 222 28.95 -13.63 -1.26
C GLU A 222 29.90 -12.43 -1.30
N PHE A 223 29.43 -11.24 -0.87
CA PHE A 223 30.28 -10.04 -0.84
C PHE A 223 31.53 -10.23 0.04
N PHE A 224 31.40 -10.93 1.16
CA PHE A 224 32.49 -11.20 2.08
C PHE A 224 33.24 -12.52 1.82
N ASP A 225 32.90 -13.24 0.75
CA ASP A 225 33.42 -14.58 0.43
C ASP A 225 33.31 -15.54 1.63
N ARG A 226 32.08 -15.69 2.13
CA ARG A 226 31.72 -16.54 3.27
C ARG A 226 30.55 -17.46 2.93
N PRO A 227 30.47 -18.65 3.55
CA PRO A 227 29.37 -19.57 3.31
C PRO A 227 28.07 -19.04 3.93
N ARG A 228 26.92 -19.27 3.26
CA ARG A 228 25.61 -18.95 3.85
C ARG A 228 25.41 -19.77 5.14
N PRO A 229 25.06 -19.13 6.28
CA PRO A 229 24.74 -19.85 7.51
C PRO A 229 23.45 -20.67 7.36
N GLU A 230 23.39 -21.84 8.00
CA GLU A 230 22.18 -22.65 8.04
C GLU A 230 21.10 -22.01 8.92
N GLY A 231 19.87 -21.92 8.42
CA GLY A 231 18.73 -21.47 9.21
C GLY A 231 17.54 -21.04 8.38
N LYS A 232 16.46 -20.66 9.07
CA LYS A 232 15.22 -20.17 8.45
C LYS A 232 15.17 -18.64 8.47
N PHE A 233 15.96 -18.04 7.59
CA PHE A 233 16.00 -16.59 7.38
C PHE A 233 16.40 -16.30 5.93
N GLU A 234 15.92 -15.19 5.40
CA GLU A 234 16.21 -14.73 4.04
C GLU A 234 17.09 -13.47 4.05
N SER A 235 16.82 -12.55 4.96
CA SER A 235 17.51 -11.25 5.05
C SER A 235 18.48 -11.12 6.22
N VAL A 236 19.39 -10.15 6.17
CA VAL A 236 20.35 -9.83 7.25
C VAL A 236 19.61 -9.53 8.57
N GLY A 237 18.48 -8.84 8.52
CA GLY A 237 17.63 -8.61 9.68
C GLY A 237 17.03 -9.90 10.24
N GLY A 238 16.62 -10.82 9.36
CA GLY A 238 16.17 -12.16 9.73
C GLY A 238 17.27 -12.99 10.40
N LEU A 239 18.49 -12.93 9.87
CA LEU A 239 19.67 -13.53 10.47
C LEU A 239 19.95 -12.96 11.86
N LEU A 240 19.88 -11.64 12.04
CA LEU A 240 20.07 -10.99 13.35
C LEU A 240 19.04 -11.46 14.37
N ILE A 241 17.75 -11.54 13.98
CA ILE A 241 16.69 -12.08 14.85
C ILE A 241 16.99 -13.54 15.21
N HIS A 242 17.41 -14.34 14.23
CA HIS A 242 17.74 -15.74 14.44
C HIS A 242 18.88 -15.93 15.44
N LEU A 243 19.95 -15.15 15.31
CA LEU A 243 21.13 -15.22 16.19
C LEU A 243 20.86 -14.64 17.59
N LEU A 244 20.10 -13.55 17.69
CA LEU A 244 19.81 -12.87 18.96
C LEU A 244 18.64 -13.50 19.72
N GLY A 245 17.75 -14.24 19.04
CA GLY A 245 16.52 -14.80 19.60
C GLY A 245 15.47 -13.75 19.99
N ARG A 246 15.64 -12.49 19.57
CA ARG A 246 14.76 -11.36 19.85
C ARG A 246 14.86 -10.31 18.74
N VAL A 247 13.97 -9.32 18.76
CA VAL A 247 14.07 -8.14 17.88
C VAL A 247 15.40 -7.41 18.16
N PRO A 248 16.22 -7.13 17.13
CA PRO A 248 17.49 -6.43 17.30
C PRO A 248 17.27 -4.96 17.70
N GLN A 249 18.14 -4.47 18.58
CA GLN A 249 18.18 -3.09 19.04
C GLN A 249 19.45 -2.41 18.53
N VAL A 250 19.43 -1.09 18.47
CA VAL A 250 20.62 -0.30 18.12
C VAL A 250 21.77 -0.64 19.07
N GLU A 251 22.98 -0.76 18.52
CA GLU A 251 24.21 -1.25 19.18
C GLU A 251 24.28 -2.75 19.49
N ASP A 252 23.25 -3.55 19.16
CA ASP A 252 23.39 -5.01 19.22
C ASP A 252 24.51 -5.49 18.29
N ARG A 253 25.28 -6.49 18.75
CA ARG A 253 26.41 -7.06 18.01
C ARG A 253 26.31 -8.58 17.97
N VAL A 254 26.57 -9.13 16.80
CA VAL A 254 26.74 -10.57 16.59
C VAL A 254 28.01 -10.83 15.80
N VAL A 255 28.64 -11.97 16.07
CA VAL A 255 29.81 -12.43 15.33
C VAL A 255 29.46 -13.72 14.62
N LEU A 256 29.71 -13.77 13.31
CA LEU A 256 29.45 -14.93 12.47
C LEU A 256 30.55 -15.05 11.42
N ASP A 257 31.21 -16.20 11.34
CA ASP A 257 32.23 -16.52 10.31
C ASP A 257 33.30 -15.44 10.08
N GLY A 258 33.75 -14.82 11.18
CA GLY A 258 34.75 -13.76 11.15
C GLY A 258 34.21 -12.39 10.71
N LEU A 259 32.89 -12.22 10.67
CA LEU A 259 32.20 -10.94 10.48
C LEU A 259 31.60 -10.49 11.80
N GLU A 260 31.82 -9.24 12.17
CA GLU A 260 31.08 -8.55 13.23
C GLU A 260 29.96 -7.73 12.58
N LEU A 261 28.72 -8.06 12.91
CA LEU A 261 27.53 -7.32 12.48
C LEU A 261 27.05 -6.47 13.67
N THR A 262 27.02 -5.16 13.49
CA THR A 262 26.56 -4.18 14.49
C THR A 262 25.30 -3.47 13.99
N VAL A 263 24.23 -3.48 14.76
CA VAL A 263 22.99 -2.79 14.41
C VAL A 263 23.17 -1.28 14.61
N MET A 264 23.09 -0.52 13.51
CA MET A 264 23.27 0.93 13.52
C MET A 264 21.93 1.66 13.69
N ALA A 265 20.84 1.09 13.16
CA ALA A 265 19.49 1.63 13.26
C ALA A 265 18.47 0.49 13.34
N ALA A 266 17.44 0.66 14.18
CA ALA A 266 16.34 -0.28 14.35
C ALA A 266 15.05 0.45 14.74
N ASP A 267 13.90 -0.17 14.48
CA ASP A 267 12.61 0.23 15.04
C ASP A 267 12.08 -0.85 16.01
N ALA A 268 10.85 -0.68 16.52
CA ALA A 268 10.25 -1.60 17.48
C ALA A 268 10.04 -3.04 16.96
N ARG A 269 10.12 -3.25 15.63
CA ARG A 269 9.82 -4.51 14.96
C ARG A 269 11.04 -5.13 14.29
N ARG A 270 12.01 -4.33 13.82
CA ARG A 270 13.15 -4.82 13.03
C ARG A 270 14.39 -3.93 13.06
N ALA A 271 15.54 -4.50 12.70
CA ALA A 271 16.72 -3.73 12.28
C ALA A 271 16.45 -3.02 10.94
N LYS A 272 17.07 -1.85 10.74
CA LYS A 272 17.04 -1.07 9.50
C LYS A 272 18.39 -1.03 8.82
N GLN A 273 19.45 -0.71 9.57
CA GLN A 273 20.83 -0.65 9.05
C GLN A 273 21.79 -1.42 9.94
N VAL A 274 22.73 -2.10 9.29
CA VAL A 274 23.72 -2.96 9.93
C VAL A 274 25.09 -2.59 9.39
N ARG A 275 26.06 -2.35 10.27
CA ARG A 275 27.47 -2.22 9.91
C ARG A 275 28.11 -3.59 10.03
N VAL A 276 28.75 -4.05 8.96
CA VAL A 276 29.46 -5.33 8.92
C VAL A 276 30.95 -5.07 8.76
N ARG A 277 31.77 -5.72 9.59
CA ARG A 277 33.23 -5.59 9.55
C ARG A 277 33.89 -6.97 9.61
N LEU A 278 34.93 -7.16 8.79
CA LEU A 278 35.83 -8.31 8.92
C LEU A 278 36.64 -8.20 10.22
N LEU A 279 36.53 -9.22 11.06
CA LEU A 279 37.44 -9.42 12.18
C LEU A 279 38.75 -9.98 11.64
N MET A 280 39.79 -9.15 11.63
CA MET A 280 41.14 -9.62 11.33
C MET A 280 41.53 -10.69 12.36
N PRO A 281 42.08 -11.85 11.95
CA PRO A 281 42.62 -12.81 12.90
C PRO A 281 43.75 -12.16 13.70
N SER A 282 43.72 -12.34 15.02
CA SER A 282 44.79 -11.93 15.94
C SER A 282 46.07 -12.74 15.75
#